data_AF-A0A498SBL6-F1
#
_entry.id   AF-A0A498SBL6-F1
#
_cell.length_a   1.000
_cell.length_b   1.000
_cell.length_c   1.000
_cell.angle_alpha   90.00
_cell.angle_beta   90.00
_cell.angle_gamma   90.00
#
_symmetry.space_group_name_H-M   'P 1'
#
loop_
_entity.id
_entity.type
_entity.pdbx_description
1 polymer ?
#
loop_
_entity_poly.entity_id
_entity_poly.type
_entity_poly.pdbx_seq_one_letter_code
_entity_poly.pdbx_strand_id
1 'polypeptide(L)'
;MQKEYRKLDIDKIDKLQDEMEEMLDMNNEIQDAMSRQYETPDIDEADLEAELDALGDEFEADVDTSYLDEALNAPGVPSKEPGYESKVTEEGIAVDEFGLPKVPANN
;
A
#
# COMPACT_ATOMS: atom_id res chain seq x y z
N MET A 1 -11.33 12.90 -56.63
CA MET A 1 -11.18 11.80 -55.65
C MET A 1 -9.73 11.54 -55.27
N GLN A 2 -8.81 11.21 -56.19
CA GLN A 2 -7.40 10.91 -55.84
C GLN A 2 -6.61 12.02 -55.11
N LYS A 3 -7.01 13.29 -55.24
CA LYS A 3 -6.32 14.43 -54.59
C LYS A 3 -6.64 14.57 -53.09
N GLU A 4 -7.80 14.11 -52.64
CA GLU A 4 -8.21 14.21 -51.23
C GLU A 4 -7.57 13.08 -50.40
N TYR A 5 -7.34 11.89 -50.99
CA TYR A 5 -6.62 10.80 -50.33
C TYR A 5 -5.15 11.12 -50.00
N ARG A 6 -4.53 12.08 -50.72
CA ARG A 6 -3.15 12.53 -50.41
C ARG A 6 -3.06 13.51 -49.24
N LYS A 7 -4.20 14.06 -48.78
CA LYS A 7 -4.26 14.96 -47.61
C LYS A 7 -4.47 14.20 -46.31
N LEU A 8 -4.86 12.92 -46.40
CA LEU A 8 -4.96 12.03 -45.25
C LEU A 8 -3.55 11.55 -44.94
N ASP A 9 -3.07 12.01 -43.79
CA ASP A 9 -1.77 11.64 -43.26
C ASP A 9 -1.95 10.30 -42.54
N ILE A 10 -1.57 9.19 -43.19
CA ILE A 10 -1.77 7.84 -42.65
C ILE A 10 -1.06 7.68 -41.31
N ASP A 11 0.12 8.29 -41.15
CA ASP A 11 0.87 8.30 -39.90
C ASP A 11 0.10 8.95 -38.73
N LYS A 12 -0.81 9.90 -39.02
CA LYS A 12 -1.69 10.48 -38.00
C LYS A 12 -2.88 9.59 -37.70
N ILE A 13 -3.38 8.87 -38.70
CA ILE A 13 -4.49 7.93 -38.54
C ILE A 13 -4.05 6.73 -37.71
N ASP A 14 -2.83 6.24 -37.93
CA ASP A 14 -2.25 5.12 -37.17
C ASP A 14 -2.02 5.54 -35.71
N LYS A 15 -1.40 6.71 -35.48
CA LYS A 15 -1.25 7.26 -34.11
C LYS A 15 -2.59 7.45 -33.40
N LEU A 16 -3.60 7.93 -34.11
CA LEU A 16 -4.93 8.11 -33.53
C LEU A 16 -5.55 6.75 -33.18
N GLN A 17 -5.31 5.71 -33.98
CA GLN A 17 -5.77 4.36 -33.66
C GLN A 17 -5.07 3.80 -32.42
N ASP A 18 -3.74 3.96 -32.33
CA ASP A 18 -2.97 3.56 -31.15
C ASP A 18 -3.45 4.29 -29.88
N GLU A 19 -3.68 5.61 -29.97
CA GLU A 19 -4.23 6.40 -28.86
C GLU A 19 -5.66 5.99 -28.48
N MET A 20 -6.50 5.65 -29.47
CA MET A 20 -7.86 5.14 -29.20
C MET A 20 -7.83 3.76 -28.54
N GLU A 21 -6.88 2.89 -28.90
CA GLU A 21 -6.69 1.57 -28.29
C GLU A 21 -6.28 1.71 -26.83
N GLU A 22 -5.27 2.52 -26.52
CA GLU A 22 -4.89 2.83 -25.13
C GLU A 22 -6.05 3.44 -24.33
N MET A 23 -6.83 4.34 -24.93
CA MET A 23 -7.97 4.96 -24.25
C MET A 23 -9.09 3.96 -23.95
N LEU A 24 -9.35 3.01 -24.86
CA LEU A 24 -10.34 1.96 -24.66
C LEU A 24 -9.90 1.00 -23.55
N ASP A 25 -8.62 0.62 -23.52
CA ASP A 25 -8.06 -0.24 -22.48
C ASP A 25 -8.14 0.43 -21.10
N MET A 26 -7.77 1.71 -21.01
CA MET A 26 -7.91 2.49 -19.78
C MET A 26 -9.38 2.60 -19.33
N ASN A 27 -10.31 2.75 -20.28
CA ASN A 27 -11.73 2.83 -19.94
C ASN A 27 -12.23 1.50 -19.35
N ASN A 28 -11.82 0.37 -19.92
CA ASN A 28 -12.15 -0.95 -19.40
C ASN A 28 -11.58 -1.16 -17.99
N GLU A 29 -10.32 -0.77 -17.75
CA GLU A 29 -9.71 -0.85 -16.41
C GLU A 29 -10.45 0.01 -15.39
N ILE A 30 -10.83 1.24 -15.75
CA ILE A 30 -11.63 2.12 -14.89
C ILE A 30 -12.99 1.50 -14.60
N GLN A 31 -13.67 0.93 -15.62
CA GLN A 31 -14.95 0.26 -15.43
C GLN A 31 -14.81 -0.96 -14.51
N ASP A 32 -13.78 -1.78 -14.67
CA ASP A 32 -13.53 -2.94 -13.81
C ASP A 32 -13.19 -2.52 -12.37
N ALA A 33 -12.39 -1.47 -12.20
CA ALA A 33 -12.03 -0.93 -10.90
C ALA A 33 -13.25 -0.36 -10.15
N MET A 34 -14.13 0.37 -10.85
CA MET A 34 -15.38 0.90 -10.29
C MET A 34 -16.48 -0.16 -10.19
N SER A 35 -16.44 -1.21 -11.01
CA SER A 35 -17.38 -2.35 -10.93
C SER A 35 -17.15 -3.19 -9.68
N ARG A 36 -16.07 -2.95 -8.94
CA ARG A 36 -15.95 -3.38 -7.55
C ARG A 36 -16.98 -2.62 -6.70
N GLN A 37 -18.24 -3.03 -6.82
CA GLN A 37 -19.24 -2.74 -5.80
C GLN A 37 -18.82 -3.54 -4.58
N TYR A 38 -18.36 -2.84 -3.56
CA TYR A 38 -18.46 -3.36 -2.21
C TYR A 38 -19.96 -3.54 -1.97
N GLU A 39 -20.41 -4.77 -1.73
CA GLU A 39 -21.78 -5.08 -1.28
C GLU A 39 -21.96 -4.55 0.15
N THR A 40 -21.73 -3.25 0.34
CA THR A 40 -21.98 -2.61 1.61
C THR A 40 -23.48 -2.75 1.86
N PRO A 41 -23.88 -3.36 2.99
CA PRO A 41 -25.30 -3.48 3.30
C PRO A 41 -25.93 -2.09 3.38
N ASP A 42 -27.26 -2.04 3.24
CA ASP A 42 -28.02 -0.81 3.51
C ASP A 42 -27.90 -0.52 5.01
N ILE A 43 -27.03 0.43 5.36
CA ILE A 43 -26.73 0.85 6.74
C ILE A 43 -27.39 2.22 6.94
N ASP A 44 -27.98 2.43 8.11
CA ASP A 44 -28.51 3.74 8.49
C ASP A 44 -27.33 4.72 8.72
N GLU A 45 -27.16 5.69 7.81
CA GLU A 45 -26.09 6.68 7.89
C GLU A 45 -26.15 7.48 9.20
N ALA A 46 -27.34 7.75 9.74
CA ALA A 46 -27.49 8.53 10.97
C ALA A 46 -27.08 7.73 12.21
N ASP A 47 -27.33 6.41 12.22
CA ASP A 47 -26.88 5.52 13.28
C ASP A 47 -25.36 5.34 13.23
N LEU A 48 -24.81 5.13 12.03
CA LEU A 48 -23.37 5.02 11.81
C LEU A 48 -22.63 6.31 12.23
N GLU A 49 -23.17 7.49 11.91
CA GLU A 49 -22.58 8.77 12.31
C GLU A 49 -22.59 8.91 13.84
N ALA A 50 -23.68 8.53 14.51
CA ALA A 50 -23.75 8.53 15.97
C ALA A 50 -22.77 7.55 16.62
N GLU A 51 -22.59 6.35 16.04
CA GLU A 51 -21.58 5.38 16.49
C GLU A 51 -20.15 5.91 16.30
N LEU A 52 -19.86 6.57 15.18
CA LEU A 52 -18.55 7.15 14.90
C LEU A 52 -18.23 8.33 15.83
N ASP A 53 -19.20 9.19 16.11
CA ASP A 53 -19.05 10.29 17.08
C ASP A 53 -18.78 9.73 18.48
N ALA A 54 -19.53 8.71 18.90
CA ALA A 54 -19.32 8.06 20.19
C ALA A 54 -17.94 7.37 20.28
N LEU A 55 -17.48 6.74 19.19
CA LEU A 55 -16.14 6.16 19.10
C LEU A 55 -15.06 7.25 19.15
N GLY A 56 -15.30 8.40 18.52
CA GLY A 56 -14.43 9.57 18.59
C GLY A 56 -14.27 10.05 20.04
N ASP A 57 -15.39 10.19 20.76
CA ASP A 57 -15.40 10.56 22.17
C ASP A 57 -14.70 9.52 23.06
N GLU A 58 -14.86 8.21 22.79
CA GLU A 58 -14.12 7.14 23.46
C GLU A 58 -12.62 7.25 23.20
N PHE A 59 -12.22 7.46 21.95
CA PHE A 59 -10.81 7.59 21.56
C PHE A 59 -10.16 8.84 22.17
N GLU A 60 -10.91 9.94 22.32
CA GLU A 60 -10.46 11.15 23.00
C GLU A 60 -10.40 11.00 24.54
N ALA A 61 -11.31 10.21 25.13
CA ALA A 61 -11.31 9.91 26.56
C ALA A 61 -10.18 8.93 26.96
N ASP A 62 -9.91 7.96 26.10
CA ASP A 62 -8.86 6.95 26.22
C ASP A 62 -7.68 7.23 25.26
N VAL A 63 -7.24 8.49 25.13
CA VAL A 63 -5.91 8.80 24.53
C VAL A 63 -4.82 8.28 25.47
N ASP A 64 -4.76 6.96 25.62
CA ASP A 64 -3.63 6.26 26.16
C ASP A 64 -2.58 6.25 25.07
N THR A 65 -1.72 7.26 25.06
CA THR A 65 -0.57 7.32 24.14
C THR A 65 0.44 6.19 24.39
N SER A 66 0.15 5.21 25.27
CA SER A 66 0.96 4.03 25.47
C SER A 66 1.25 3.26 24.18
N TYR A 67 0.33 3.26 23.20
CA TYR A 67 0.60 2.67 21.88
C TYR A 67 1.69 3.42 21.10
N LEU A 68 1.81 4.74 21.30
CA LEU A 68 2.91 5.53 20.73
C LEU A 68 4.21 5.24 21.47
N ASP A 69 4.15 5.08 22.79
CA ASP A 69 5.32 4.69 23.59
C ASP A 69 5.80 3.28 23.21
N GLU A 70 4.91 2.34 22.94
CA GLU A 70 5.29 1.01 22.43
C GLU A 70 5.93 1.10 21.05
N ALA A 71 5.40 1.92 20.14
CA ALA A 71 5.99 2.14 18.82
C ALA A 71 7.36 2.86 18.89
N LEU A 72 7.55 3.77 19.85
CA LEU A 72 8.81 4.48 20.06
C LEU A 72 9.87 3.62 20.77
N ASN A 73 9.43 2.73 21.67
CA ASN A 73 10.29 1.79 22.39
C ASN A 73 10.48 0.47 21.63
N ALA A 74 9.77 0.27 20.52
CA ALA A 74 9.95 -0.90 19.68
C ALA A 74 11.41 -0.96 19.20
N PRO A 75 12.06 -2.14 19.29
CA PRO A 75 13.41 -2.31 18.77
C PRO A 75 13.43 -1.96 17.28
N GLY A 76 14.40 -1.14 16.88
CA GLY A 76 14.56 -0.72 15.50
C GLY A 76 14.64 -1.92 14.55
N VAL A 77 14.05 -1.79 13.36
CA VAL A 77 14.13 -2.83 12.33
C VAL A 77 15.61 -3.17 12.06
N PRO A 78 15.98 -4.45 11.95
CA PRO A 78 17.35 -4.83 11.67
C PRO A 78 17.88 -4.14 10.42
N SER A 79 18.91 -3.33 10.58
CA SER A 79 19.50 -2.55 9.48
C SER A 79 20.47 -3.36 8.62
N LYS A 80 20.63 -4.64 8.91
CA LYS A 80 21.58 -5.51 8.22
C LYS A 80 20.86 -6.39 7.20
N GLU A 81 21.32 -6.32 5.97
CA GLU A 81 20.86 -7.18 4.88
C GLU A 81 20.94 -8.67 5.28
N PRO A 82 19.87 -9.47 5.08
CA PRO A 82 19.90 -10.90 5.38
C PRO A 82 20.94 -11.63 4.52
N GLY A 83 21.78 -12.48 5.15
CA GLY A 83 22.72 -13.37 4.45
C GLY A 83 24.20 -13.18 4.76
N TYR A 84 24.56 -12.27 5.66
CA TYR A 84 25.95 -12.13 6.13
C TYR A 84 26.22 -13.04 7.33
N GLU A 85 27.43 -13.60 7.39
CA GLU A 85 27.87 -14.46 8.49
C GLU A 85 27.67 -13.79 9.86
N SER A 86 27.23 -14.59 10.84
CA SER A 86 27.09 -14.21 12.25
C SER A 86 28.36 -13.48 12.75
N LYS A 87 28.20 -12.28 13.34
CA LYS A 87 29.31 -11.48 13.91
C LYS A 87 29.15 -11.36 15.42
N VAL A 88 30.21 -10.93 16.09
CA VAL A 88 30.17 -10.54 17.51
C VAL A 88 30.13 -9.01 17.57
N THR A 89 29.22 -8.43 18.36
CA THR A 89 29.15 -6.97 18.55
C THR A 89 30.39 -6.47 19.32
N GLU A 90 30.65 -5.16 19.30
CA GLU A 90 31.78 -4.57 20.04
C GLU A 90 31.69 -4.83 21.56
N GLU A 91 30.50 -5.15 22.06
CA GLU A 91 30.23 -5.54 23.45
C GLU A 91 30.36 -7.05 23.71
N GLY A 92 30.83 -7.83 22.74
CA GLY A 92 31.10 -9.27 22.90
C GLY A 92 29.87 -10.18 22.76
N ILE A 93 28.72 -9.66 22.30
CA ILE A 93 27.49 -10.44 22.15
C ILE A 93 27.45 -11.06 20.75
N ALA A 94 27.31 -12.39 20.68
CA ALA A 94 27.15 -13.10 19.40
C ALA A 94 25.77 -12.81 18.81
N VAL A 95 25.72 -12.32 17.58
CA VAL A 95 24.47 -12.05 16.84
C VAL A 95 24.31 -13.00 15.65
N ASP A 96 23.06 -13.32 15.32
CA ASP A 96 22.68 -14.14 14.16
C ASP A 96 22.70 -13.35 12.85
N GLU A 97 22.26 -13.98 11.76
CA GLU A 97 22.26 -13.44 10.40
C GLU A 97 21.36 -12.20 10.25
N PHE A 98 20.41 -12.01 11.16
CA PHE A 98 19.53 -10.86 11.24
C PHE A 98 20.06 -9.79 12.20
N GLY A 99 21.25 -10.00 12.78
CA GLY A 99 21.83 -9.09 13.76
C GLY A 99 21.14 -9.14 15.13
N LEU A 100 20.32 -10.17 15.37
CA LEU A 100 19.67 -10.38 16.66
C LEU A 100 20.60 -11.16 17.60
N PRO A 101 20.61 -10.91 18.92
CA PRO A 101 21.41 -11.68 19.86
C PRO A 101 21.09 -13.17 19.83
N LYS A 102 22.12 -14.02 19.75
CA LYS A 102 21.95 -15.48 19.79
C LYS A 102 21.49 -15.91 21.19
N VAL A 103 20.23 -16.32 21.30
CA VAL A 103 19.70 -16.91 22.54
C VAL A 103 20.29 -18.31 22.77
N PRO A 104 20.61 -18.69 24.03
CA PRO A 104 21.06 -20.04 24.33
C PRO A 104 19.92 -21.03 24.08
N ALA A 105 20.14 -21.99 23.18
CA ALA A 105 19.22 -23.11 22.99
C ALA A 105 19.30 -24.02 24.22
N ASN A 106 18.39 -23.85 25.17
CA ASN A 106 18.15 -24.86 26.20
C ASN A 106 17.39 -26.02 25.54
N ASN A 107 18.07 -27.15 25.36
CA ASN A 107 17.47 -28.44 25.01
C ASN A 107 16.78 -29.07 26.22
#